data_AF-A0A3M5EC86-F1
#
_entry.id   AF-A0A3M5EC86-F1
#
_cell.length_a   1.000
_cell.length_b   1.000
_cell.length_c   1.000
_cell.angle_alpha   90.00
_cell.angle_beta   90.00
_cell.angle_gamma   90.00
#
_symmetry.space_group_name_H-M   'P 1'
#
loop_
_entity.id
_entity.type
_entity.pdbx_description
1 polymer ?
#
loop_
_entity_poly.entity_id
_entity_poly.type
_entity_poly.pdbx_seq_one_letter_code
_entity_poly.pdbx_strand_id
1 'polypeptide(L)'
;LDELRAEVERCEATLARLERHAPKPAAPGDDGQAALKRAKIALVGKRAALKKAEQAGVMDSELERLRGELQAAERDLHAAEDACGKPAPELVRIDKRPVDPRTRELKTELAYARAALKKLERLANADAAALAAARTRLSAAERALTEHGTE
;
A
#
# COMPACT_ATOMS: atom_id res chain seq x y z
N LEU A 1 36.45 -27.32 25.35
CA LEU A 1 36.32 -26.11 24.48
C LEU A 1 36.56 -26.44 23.02
N ASP A 2 37.60 -27.22 22.70
CA ASP A 2 37.91 -27.56 21.31
C ASP A 2 36.92 -28.56 20.69
N GLU A 3 36.44 -29.54 21.47
CA GLU A 3 35.37 -30.45 21.03
C GLU A 3 34.06 -29.71 20.68
N LEU A 4 33.73 -28.68 21.45
CA LEU A 4 32.54 -27.87 21.23
C LEU A 4 32.66 -27.03 19.95
N ARG A 5 33.86 -26.48 19.68
CA ARG A 5 34.13 -25.76 18.41
C ARG A 5 34.03 -26.70 17.22
N ALA A 6 34.60 -27.90 17.32
CA ALA A 6 34.52 -28.89 16.27
C ALA A 6 33.07 -29.34 15.99
N GLU A 7 32.21 -29.40 17.01
CA GLU A 7 30.78 -29.71 16.83
C GLU A 7 30.04 -28.56 16.15
N VAL A 8 30.32 -27.31 16.52
CA VAL A 8 29.74 -26.12 15.87
C VAL A 8 30.09 -26.09 14.39
N GLU A 9 31.37 -26.32 14.03
CA GLU A 9 31.81 -26.35 12.63
C GLU A 9 31.12 -27.47 11.82
N ARG A 10 30.89 -28.64 12.45
CA ARG A 10 30.13 -29.74 11.83
C ARG A 10 28.67 -29.37 11.59
N CYS A 11 28.03 -28.72 12.56
CA CYS A 11 26.66 -28.24 12.44
C CYS A 11 26.55 -27.19 11.33
N GLU A 12 27.46 -26.22 11.27
CA GLU A 12 27.49 -25.18 10.24
C GLU A 12 27.73 -25.76 8.84
N ALA A 13 28.66 -26.71 8.70
CA ALA A 13 28.89 -27.40 7.42
C ALA A 13 27.67 -28.21 6.97
N THR A 14 26.97 -28.83 7.93
CA THR A 14 25.73 -29.57 7.66
C THR A 14 24.60 -28.62 7.24
N LEU A 15 24.47 -27.48 7.91
CA LEU A 15 23.47 -26.46 7.62
C LEU A 15 23.71 -25.85 6.23
N ALA A 16 24.96 -25.47 5.91
CA ALA A 16 25.33 -24.98 4.59
C ALA A 16 25.10 -26.02 3.47
N ARG A 17 25.30 -27.31 3.76
CA ARG A 17 24.98 -28.40 2.81
C ARG A 17 23.47 -28.52 2.60
N LEU A 18 22.67 -28.44 3.67
CA LEU A 18 21.22 -28.49 3.60
C LEU A 18 20.66 -27.28 2.86
N GLU A 19 21.22 -26.08 3.04
CA GLU A 19 20.82 -24.87 2.31
C GLU A 19 21.15 -24.96 0.80
N ARG A 20 22.33 -25.48 0.44
CA ARG A 20 22.70 -25.69 -0.97
C ARG A 20 21.82 -26.72 -1.70
N HIS A 21 21.26 -27.66 -0.97
CA HIS A 21 20.38 -28.71 -1.50
C HIS A 21 18.92 -28.52 -1.11
N ALA A 22 18.59 -27.38 -0.49
CA ALA A 22 17.21 -27.04 -0.19
C ALA A 22 16.48 -26.93 -1.54
N PRO A 23 15.39 -27.69 -1.75
CA PRO A 23 14.63 -27.56 -2.97
C PRO A 23 14.19 -26.10 -3.08
N LYS A 24 14.58 -25.46 -4.19
CA LYS A 24 14.07 -24.13 -4.54
C LYS A 24 12.54 -24.22 -4.49
N PRO A 25 11.83 -23.27 -3.85
CA PRO A 25 10.38 -23.27 -3.84
C PRO A 25 9.89 -23.43 -5.27
N ALA A 26 9.10 -24.47 -5.52
CA ALA A 26 8.55 -24.73 -6.84
C ALA A 26 7.84 -23.45 -7.30
N ALA A 27 8.11 -23.02 -8.54
CA ALA A 27 7.35 -21.92 -9.11
C ALA A 27 5.86 -22.26 -9.00
N PRO A 28 5.01 -21.36 -8.46
CA PRO A 28 3.61 -21.67 -8.30
C PRO A 28 3.03 -22.05 -9.67
N GLY A 29 2.52 -23.27 -9.78
CA GLY A 29 1.77 -23.69 -10.95
C GLY A 29 0.65 -22.70 -11.22
N ASP A 30 0.30 -22.51 -12.50
CA ASP A 30 -0.68 -21.51 -12.94
C ASP A 30 -2.04 -21.67 -12.21
N ASP A 31 -2.37 -22.89 -11.76
CA ASP A 31 -3.60 -23.23 -11.07
C ASP A 31 -3.84 -22.45 -9.78
N GLY A 32 -2.83 -22.29 -8.93
CA GLY A 32 -2.94 -21.56 -7.66
C GLY A 32 -3.13 -20.06 -7.87
N GLN A 33 -2.44 -19.51 -8.87
CA GLN A 33 -2.57 -18.10 -9.24
C GLN A 33 -3.92 -17.82 -9.94
N ALA A 34 -4.38 -18.75 -10.78
CA ALA A 34 -5.69 -18.69 -11.42
C ALA A 34 -6.82 -18.80 -10.38
N ALA A 35 -6.69 -19.66 -9.37
CA ALA A 35 -7.63 -19.78 -8.26
C ALA A 35 -7.72 -18.45 -7.47
N LEU A 36 -6.58 -17.86 -7.13
CA LEU A 36 -6.52 -16.54 -6.49
C LEU A 36 -7.20 -15.46 -7.33
N LYS A 37 -6.96 -15.44 -8.65
CA LYS A 37 -7.61 -14.48 -9.56
C LYS A 37 -9.13 -14.66 -9.56
N ARG A 38 -9.63 -15.89 -9.62
CA ARG A 38 -11.07 -16.20 -9.56
C ARG A 38 -11.69 -15.74 -8.24
N ALA A 39 -11.04 -16.02 -7.11
CA ALA A 39 -11.53 -15.62 -5.79
C ALA A 39 -11.61 -14.08 -5.66
N LYS A 40 -10.62 -13.33 -6.17
CA LYS A 40 -10.66 -11.86 -6.19
C LYS A 40 -11.83 -11.32 -7.02
N ILE A 41 -12.07 -11.89 -8.20
CA ILE A 41 -13.21 -11.50 -9.06
C ILE A 41 -14.53 -11.77 -8.33
N ALA A 42 -14.68 -12.94 -7.71
CA ALA A 42 -15.86 -13.30 -6.94
C ALA A 42 -16.13 -12.32 -5.79
N LEU A 43 -15.10 -11.98 -5.01
CA LEU A 43 -15.22 -11.03 -3.90
C LEU A 43 -15.73 -9.66 -4.36
N VAL A 44 -15.16 -9.11 -5.45
CA VAL A 44 -15.60 -7.83 -6.01
C VAL A 44 -17.06 -7.92 -6.49
N GLY A 45 -17.43 -9.03 -7.14
CA GLY A 45 -18.81 -9.28 -7.55
C GLY A 45 -19.80 -9.29 -6.37
N LYS A 46 -19.45 -9.97 -5.26
CA LYS A 46 -20.29 -10.02 -4.05
C LYS A 46 -20.41 -8.64 -3.38
N ARG A 47 -19.31 -7.88 -3.30
CA ARG A 47 -19.33 -6.49 -2.79
C ARG A 47 -20.23 -5.59 -3.61
N ALA A 48 -20.16 -5.69 -4.95
CA ALA A 48 -21.01 -4.91 -5.84
C ALA A 48 -22.49 -5.29 -5.72
N ALA A 49 -22.80 -6.58 -5.60
CA ALA A 49 -24.16 -7.07 -5.40
C ALA A 49 -24.77 -6.57 -4.08
N LEU A 50 -24.03 -6.66 -2.96
CA LEU A 50 -24.46 -6.14 -1.67
C LEU A 50 -24.71 -4.63 -1.72
N LYS A 51 -23.75 -3.85 -2.27
CA LYS A 51 -23.92 -2.39 -2.43
C LYS A 51 -25.14 -2.02 -3.26
N LYS A 52 -25.40 -2.75 -4.35
CA LYS A 52 -26.57 -2.52 -5.22
C LYS A 52 -27.87 -2.82 -4.46
N ALA A 53 -27.90 -3.91 -3.69
CA ALA A 53 -29.04 -4.32 -2.88
C ALA A 53 -29.35 -3.29 -1.76
N GLU A 54 -28.32 -2.78 -1.09
CA GLU A 54 -28.44 -1.71 -0.10
C GLU A 54 -28.99 -0.42 -0.72
N GLN A 55 -28.49 -0.03 -1.89
CA GLN A 55 -28.99 1.15 -2.61
C GLN A 55 -30.43 0.98 -3.12
N ALA A 56 -30.83 -0.24 -3.44
CA ALA A 56 -32.18 -0.57 -3.87
C ALA A 56 -33.16 -0.74 -2.70
N GLY A 57 -32.68 -0.74 -1.44
CA GLY A 57 -33.50 -0.94 -0.26
C GLY A 57 -34.22 -2.30 -0.25
N VAL A 58 -33.54 -3.37 -0.68
CA VAL A 58 -34.12 -4.72 -0.64
C VAL A 58 -34.36 -5.18 0.81
N MET A 59 -35.15 -6.23 0.98
CA MET A 59 -35.51 -6.79 2.29
C MET A 59 -34.28 -7.21 3.11
N ASP A 60 -34.35 -7.04 4.43
CA ASP A 60 -33.25 -7.38 5.35
C ASP A 60 -32.80 -8.84 5.24
N SER A 61 -33.71 -9.78 4.98
CA SER A 61 -33.37 -11.19 4.77
C SER A 61 -32.49 -11.41 3.55
N GLU A 62 -32.68 -10.63 2.49
CA GLU A 62 -31.84 -10.66 1.29
C GLU A 62 -30.49 -9.99 1.54
N LEU A 63 -30.46 -8.89 2.28
CA LEU A 63 -29.22 -8.25 2.72
C LEU A 63 -28.38 -9.20 3.58
N GLU A 64 -28.98 -9.92 4.53
CA GLU A 64 -28.27 -10.90 5.36
C GLU A 64 -27.71 -12.07 4.54
N ARG A 65 -28.48 -12.58 3.57
CA ARG A 65 -27.96 -13.58 2.64
C ARG A 65 -26.74 -13.06 1.87
N LEU A 66 -26.81 -11.83 1.34
CA LEU A 66 -25.70 -11.22 0.60
C LEU A 66 -24.47 -10.93 1.48
N ARG A 67 -24.67 -10.56 2.76
CA ARG A 67 -23.59 -10.44 3.75
C ARG A 67 -22.92 -11.79 4.02
N GLY A 68 -23.71 -12.86 4.15
CA GLY A 68 -23.19 -14.22 4.29
C GLY A 68 -22.36 -14.68 3.09
N GLU A 69 -22.83 -14.38 1.87
CA GLU A 69 -22.09 -14.68 0.63
C GLU A 69 -20.80 -13.87 0.51
N LEU A 70 -20.81 -12.61 0.93
CA LEU A 70 -19.62 -11.78 0.99
C LEU A 70 -18.59 -12.37 1.95
N GLN A 71 -19.02 -12.75 3.16
CA GLN A 71 -18.14 -13.35 4.16
C GLN A 71 -17.54 -14.69 3.69
N ALA A 72 -18.32 -15.49 2.95
CA ALA A 72 -17.82 -16.71 2.32
C ALA A 72 -16.74 -16.41 1.28
N ALA A 73 -16.98 -15.44 0.39
CA ALA A 73 -16.00 -15.03 -0.61
C ALA A 73 -14.71 -14.47 0.01
N GLU A 74 -14.79 -13.81 1.17
CA GLU A 74 -13.62 -13.36 1.93
C GLU A 74 -12.80 -14.54 2.48
N ARG A 75 -13.45 -15.56 3.05
CA ARG A 75 -12.78 -16.79 3.48
C ARG A 75 -12.12 -17.53 2.32
N ASP A 76 -12.83 -17.65 1.19
CA ASP A 76 -12.31 -18.31 -0.01
C ASP A 76 -11.11 -17.55 -0.60
N LEU A 77 -11.12 -16.21 -0.55
CA LEU A 77 -9.98 -15.41 -0.96
C LEU A 77 -8.77 -15.69 -0.08
N HIS A 78 -8.92 -15.72 1.25
CA HIS A 78 -7.82 -16.03 2.15
C HIS A 78 -7.25 -17.43 1.92
N ALA A 79 -8.12 -18.45 1.77
CA ALA A 79 -7.66 -19.80 1.44
C ALA A 79 -6.92 -19.86 0.10
N ALA A 80 -7.38 -19.10 -0.90
CA ALA A 80 -6.70 -19.01 -2.19
C ALA A 80 -5.37 -18.23 -2.11
N GLU A 81 -5.26 -17.22 -1.25
CA GLU A 81 -4.00 -16.50 -0.97
C GLU A 81 -2.96 -17.44 -0.36
N ASP A 82 -3.35 -18.23 0.65
CA ASP A 82 -2.50 -19.22 1.29
C ASP A 82 -2.04 -20.31 0.31
N ALA A 83 -2.94 -20.75 -0.58
CA ALA A 83 -2.67 -21.81 -1.55
C ALA A 83 -2.00 -21.35 -2.86
N CYS A 84 -1.91 -20.04 -3.14
CA CYS A 84 -1.45 -19.56 -4.45
C CYS A 84 0.05 -19.74 -4.72
N GLY A 85 0.82 -20.12 -3.69
CA GLY A 85 2.26 -20.35 -3.76
C GLY A 85 3.08 -19.09 -4.06
N LYS A 86 2.49 -17.90 -3.99
CA LYS A 86 3.26 -16.64 -3.98
C LYS A 86 3.80 -16.42 -2.56
N PRO A 87 5.11 -16.16 -2.41
CA PRO A 87 5.63 -15.75 -1.12
C PRO A 87 4.96 -14.44 -0.69
N ALA A 88 4.78 -14.26 0.61
CA ALA A 88 4.38 -12.97 1.15
C ALA A 88 5.38 -11.89 0.70
N PRO A 89 4.92 -10.67 0.37
CA PRO A 89 5.83 -9.60 -0.02
C PRO A 89 6.83 -9.32 1.09
N GLU A 90 8.09 -9.15 0.71
CA GLU A 90 9.14 -8.76 1.65
C GLU A 90 8.94 -7.29 2.03
N LEU A 91 8.45 -7.05 3.25
CA LEU A 91 8.25 -5.69 3.77
C LEU A 91 9.58 -5.16 4.31
N VAL A 92 10.41 -4.63 3.41
CA VAL A 92 11.64 -3.94 3.81
C VAL A 92 11.30 -2.54 4.30
N ARG A 93 11.57 -2.28 5.59
CA ARG A 93 11.56 -0.92 6.13
C ARG A 93 12.76 -0.18 5.58
N ILE A 94 12.55 0.62 4.54
CA ILE A 94 13.56 1.58 4.08
C ILE A 94 13.57 2.79 5.02
N ASP A 95 14.72 3.08 5.61
CA ASP A 95 14.91 4.32 6.35
C ASP A 95 15.06 5.46 5.34
N LYS A 96 14.03 6.29 5.19
CA LYS A 96 14.05 7.46 4.29
C LYS A 96 14.88 8.61 4.87
N ARG A 97 16.03 8.33 5.50
CA ARG A 97 16.83 9.30 6.26
C ARG A 97 17.95 9.98 5.46
N PRO A 98 18.13 11.30 5.63
CA PRO A 98 17.10 12.31 5.87
C PRO A 98 16.68 12.92 4.53
N VAL A 99 15.38 12.93 4.23
CA VAL A 99 14.86 14.13 3.56
C VAL A 99 15.22 15.25 4.51
N ASP A 100 16.18 16.07 4.09
CA ASP A 100 16.71 17.17 4.87
C ASP A 100 15.52 17.94 5.51
N PRO A 101 15.56 18.21 6.84
CA PRO A 101 14.43 18.84 7.53
C PRO A 101 13.96 20.12 6.83
N ARG A 102 14.89 20.88 6.24
CA ARG A 102 14.59 22.10 5.50
C ARG A 102 13.86 21.80 4.19
N THR A 103 14.30 20.81 3.42
CA THR A 103 13.56 20.30 2.25
C THR A 103 12.13 19.87 2.60
N ARG A 104 11.94 19.22 3.76
CA ARG A 104 10.60 18.80 4.22
C ARG A 104 9.72 20.03 4.51
N GLU A 105 10.23 20.99 5.26
CA GLU A 105 9.52 22.24 5.56
C GLU A 105 9.11 22.99 4.29
N LEU A 106 10.04 23.11 3.33
CA LEU A 106 9.79 23.81 2.06
C LEU A 106 8.71 23.11 1.22
N LYS A 107 8.71 21.77 1.17
CA LYS A 107 7.64 21.01 0.50
C LYS A 107 6.29 21.17 1.20
N THR A 108 6.28 21.22 2.52
CA THR A 108 5.07 21.48 3.32
C THR A 108 4.53 22.89 3.07
N GLU A 109 5.38 23.92 3.08
CA GLU A 109 4.97 25.30 2.78
C GLU A 109 4.45 25.45 1.35
N LEU A 110 5.10 24.81 0.37
CA LEU A 110 4.62 24.78 -1.01
C LEU A 110 3.22 24.15 -1.11
N ALA A 111 2.99 23.04 -0.42
CA ALA A 111 1.68 22.38 -0.38
C ALA A 111 0.61 23.29 0.25
N TYR A 112 0.92 23.97 1.35
CA TYR A 112 0.00 24.90 2.00
C TYR A 112 -0.31 26.13 1.14
N ALA A 113 0.70 26.72 0.49
CA ALA A 113 0.50 27.85 -0.40
C ALA A 113 -0.41 27.49 -1.59
N ARG A 114 -0.19 26.32 -2.20
CA ARG A 114 -1.05 25.78 -3.28
C ARG A 114 -2.48 25.54 -2.81
N ALA A 115 -2.65 24.94 -1.64
CA ALA A 115 -3.98 24.66 -1.08
C ALA A 115 -4.73 25.96 -0.74
N ALA A 116 -4.05 26.96 -0.17
CA ALA A 116 -4.63 28.25 0.15
C ALA A 116 -5.09 28.99 -1.11
N LEU A 117 -4.28 29.02 -2.17
CA LEU A 117 -4.65 29.60 -3.45
C LEU A 117 -5.87 28.89 -4.05
N LYS A 118 -5.85 27.56 -4.14
CA LYS A 118 -6.98 26.77 -4.67
C LYS A 118 -8.26 26.95 -3.86
N LYS A 119 -8.15 27.14 -2.53
CA LYS A 119 -9.29 27.43 -1.66
C LYS A 119 -9.91 28.78 -2.00
N LEU A 120 -9.10 29.81 -2.21
CA LEU A 120 -9.56 31.15 -2.59
C LEU A 120 -10.16 31.15 -4.01
N GLU A 121 -9.52 30.51 -4.98
CA GLU A 121 -10.00 30.44 -6.37
C GLU A 121 -11.35 29.74 -6.52
N ARG A 122 -11.75 28.91 -5.55
CA ARG A 122 -13.07 28.26 -5.53
C ARG A 122 -14.18 29.16 -4.99
N LEU A 123 -13.86 30.26 -4.33
CA LEU A 123 -14.86 31.20 -3.82
C LEU A 123 -15.35 32.09 -4.97
N ALA A 124 -16.68 32.17 -5.14
CA ALA A 124 -17.29 32.96 -6.22
C ALA A 124 -16.92 34.46 -6.16
N ASN A 125 -16.70 34.99 -4.95
CA ASN A 125 -16.33 36.38 -4.69
C ASN A 125 -15.06 36.43 -3.83
N ALA A 126 -13.98 35.77 -4.27
CA ALA A 126 -12.70 35.85 -3.58
C ALA A 126 -12.16 37.29 -3.64
N ASP A 127 -11.69 37.80 -2.49
CA ASP A 127 -11.02 39.09 -2.44
C ASP A 127 -9.77 39.11 -3.34
N ALA A 128 -9.69 40.11 -4.22
CA ALA A 128 -8.60 40.26 -5.17
C ALA A 128 -7.26 40.48 -4.47
N ALA A 129 -7.24 41.18 -3.33
CA ALA A 129 -6.03 41.38 -2.56
C ALA A 129 -5.55 40.06 -1.92
N ALA A 130 -6.47 39.29 -1.34
CA ALA A 130 -6.18 37.95 -0.82
C ALA A 130 -5.66 36.98 -1.89
N LEU A 131 -6.23 36.99 -3.11
CA LEU A 131 -5.74 36.20 -4.25
C LEU A 131 -4.32 36.60 -4.67
N ALA A 132 -4.04 37.90 -4.76
CA ALA A 132 -2.70 38.41 -5.09
C ALA A 132 -1.66 38.01 -4.03
N ALA A 133 -2.02 38.10 -2.74
CA ALA A 133 -1.16 37.66 -1.64
C ALA A 133 -0.89 36.15 -1.69
N ALA A 134 -1.91 35.33 -1.98
CA ALA A 134 -1.75 33.87 -2.09
C ALA A 134 -0.85 33.47 -3.27
N ARG A 135 -0.97 34.14 -4.43
CA ARG A 135 -0.08 33.93 -5.58
C ARG A 135 1.37 34.31 -5.25
N THR A 136 1.56 35.42 -4.54
CA THR A 136 2.89 35.86 -4.09
C THR A 136 3.53 34.83 -3.14
N ARG A 137 2.76 34.33 -2.17
CA ARG A 137 3.21 33.28 -1.25
C ARG A 137 3.57 31.99 -1.99
N LEU A 138 2.78 31.58 -2.98
CA LEU A 138 3.07 30.41 -3.80
C LEU A 138 4.40 30.57 -4.55
N SER A 139 4.60 31.70 -5.24
CA SER A 139 5.84 31.97 -5.96
C SER A 139 7.07 32.00 -5.04
N ALA A 140 6.94 32.55 -3.83
CA ALA A 140 8.02 32.55 -2.85
C ALA A 140 8.37 31.13 -2.36
N ALA A 141 7.36 30.29 -2.09
CA ALA A 141 7.57 28.91 -1.68
C ALA A 141 8.21 28.06 -2.81
N GLU A 142 7.81 28.30 -4.07
CA GLU A 142 8.41 27.64 -5.24
C GLU A 142 9.88 28.01 -5.40
N ARG A 143 10.22 29.31 -5.32
CA ARG A 143 11.62 29.77 -5.39
C ARG A 143 12.48 29.19 -4.27
N ALA A 144 12.01 29.26 -3.03
CA ALA A 144 12.76 28.75 -1.89
C ALA A 144 13.04 27.23 -1.98
N LEU A 145 12.09 26.45 -2.51
CA LEU A 145 12.30 25.02 -2.74
C LEU A 145 13.27 24.76 -3.90
N THR A 146 13.21 25.55 -4.98
CA THR A 146 14.15 25.45 -6.11
C THR A 146 15.57 25.81 -5.70
N GLU A 147 15.77 26.94 -5.02
CA GLU A 147 17.08 27.40 -4.55
C GLU A 147 17.74 26.35 -3.65
N HIS A 148 17.00 25.82 -2.68
CA HIS A 148 17.51 24.78 -1.78
C HIS A 148 17.76 23.43 -2.45
N GLY A 149 17.07 23.13 -3.56
CA GLY A 149 17.30 21.93 -4.36
C GLY A 149 18.48 22.02 -5.32
N THR A 150 19.06 23.22 -5.49
CA THR A 150 20.28 23.46 -6.28
C THR A 150 21.55 23.60 -5.43
N GLU A 151 21.41 23.62 -4.10
CA GLU A 151 22.50 23.58 -3.11
C GLU A 151 22.96 22.15 -2.83
#